data_AF-A0A354R994-F1
#
_entry.id   AF-A0A354R994-F1
#
_cell.length_a   1.000
_cell.length_b   1.000
_cell.length_c   1.000
_cell.angle_alpha   90.00
_cell.angle_beta   90.00
_cell.angle_gamma   90.00
#
_symmetry.space_group_name_H-M   'P 1'
#
loop_
_entity.id
_entity.type
_entity.pdbx_description
1 polymer ?
#
loop_
_entity_poly.entity_id
_entity_poly.type
_entity_poly.pdbx_seq_one_letter_code
_entity_poly.pdbx_strand_id
1 'polypeptide(L)'
;LFPPGLLHPTRTVGVRPENLRLRERTANEGELSTLAAHVDFSEPLGPETLIHVILERTQTPVVIRAEGFAAYAPGTPVVVMPETQKQIVF
;
A
#
# COMPACT_ATOMS: atom_id res chain seq x y z
N LEU A 1 -18.27 9.72 9.91
CA LEU A 1 -17.46 9.73 8.68
C LEU A 1 -16.09 10.26 9.07
N PHE A 2 -15.09 9.38 9.16
CA PHE A 2 -13.72 9.76 9.57
C PHE A 2 -12.93 10.23 8.35
N PRO A 3 -12.05 11.24 8.49
CA PRO A 3 -11.20 11.66 7.38
C PRO A 3 -10.31 10.48 6.96
N PRO A 4 -10.23 10.17 5.65
CA PRO A 4 -9.37 9.11 5.15
C PRO A 4 -7.90 9.43 5.48
N GLY A 5 -7.19 8.46 6.05
CA GLY A 5 -5.73 8.56 6.29
C GLY A 5 -5.28 8.51 7.76
N LEU A 6 -6.17 8.52 8.75
CA LEU A 6 -5.79 8.36 10.15
C LEU A 6 -6.05 6.92 10.63
N LEU A 7 -4.98 6.11 10.69
CA LEU A 7 -4.97 4.88 11.48
C LEU A 7 -5.02 5.28 12.97
N HIS A 8 -6.20 5.15 13.59
CA HIS A 8 -6.37 5.41 15.02
C HIS A 8 -5.69 4.30 15.84
N PRO A 9 -4.90 4.60 16.89
CA PRO A 9 -4.07 3.61 17.61
C PRO A 9 -4.85 2.50 18.34
N THR A 10 -6.18 2.57 18.38
CA THR A 10 -7.05 1.58 19.04
C THR A 10 -7.86 0.74 18.06
N ARG A 11 -7.65 0.90 16.75
CA ARG A 11 -8.44 0.22 15.72
C ARG A 11 -7.56 -0.39 14.65
N THR A 12 -7.91 -1.57 14.19
CA THR A 12 -7.21 -2.24 13.09
C THR A 12 -8.03 -2.08 11.82
N VAL A 13 -7.40 -1.57 10.75
CA VAL A 13 -8.02 -1.47 9.43
C VAL A 13 -7.58 -2.66 8.58
N GLY A 14 -8.52 -3.53 8.23
CA GLY A 14 -8.32 -4.62 7.29
C GLY A 14 -8.71 -4.21 5.88
N VAL A 15 -7.82 -4.44 4.92
CA VAL A 15 -8.08 -4.28 3.48
C VAL A 15 -7.50 -5.49 2.77
N ARG A 16 -8.24 -6.08 1.84
CA ARG A 16 -7.74 -7.22 1.04
C ARG A 16 -6.70 -6.74 0.01
N PRO A 17 -5.68 -7.55 -0.32
CA PRO A 17 -4.63 -7.18 -1.28
C PRO A 17 -5.15 -6.69 -2.63
N GLU A 18 -6.21 -7.31 -3.16
CA GLU A 18 -6.84 -6.96 -4.44
C GLU A 18 -7.58 -5.62 -4.41
N ASN A 19 -7.83 -5.06 -3.22
CA ASN A 19 -8.48 -3.77 -3.01
C ASN A 19 -7.48 -2.66 -2.65
N LEU A 20 -6.19 -2.93 -2.84
CA LEU A 20 -5.12 -1.96 -2.75
C LEU A 20 -4.62 -1.63 -4.15
N ARG A 21 -4.26 -0.37 -4.35
CA ARG A 21 -3.55 0.12 -5.53
C ARG A 21 -2.26 0.79 -5.09
N LEU A 22 -1.33 0.89 -6.02
CA LEU A 22 -0.02 1.45 -5.78
C LEU A 22 0.31 2.44 -6.88
N ARG A 23 1.02 3.50 -6.52
CA ARG A 23 1.65 4.42 -7.45
C ARG A 23 3.00 4.83 -6.91
N GLU A 24 3.92 5.15 -7.81
CA GLU A 24 5.20 5.74 -7.42
C GLU A 24 4.96 7.09 -6.74
N ARG A 25 5.73 7.35 -5.69
CA ARG A 25 5.67 8.61 -4.95
C ARG A 25 6.45 9.67 -5.72
N THR A 26 5.82 10.81 -5.97
CA THR A 26 6.50 11.95 -6.62
C THR A 26 7.26 12.78 -5.59
N ALA A 27 8.31 13.47 -6.03
CA ALA A 27 9.16 14.29 -5.14
C ALA A 27 8.41 15.40 -4.38
N ASN A 28 7.25 15.83 -4.89
CA ASN A 28 6.45 16.91 -4.30
C ASN A 28 5.46 16.43 -3.23
N GLU A 29 5.32 15.12 -3.00
CA GLU A 29 4.29 14.58 -2.11
C GLU A 29 4.68 14.56 -0.63
N GLY A 30 5.94 14.89 -0.32
CA GLY A 30 6.46 15.02 1.04
C GLY A 30 6.26 13.77 1.91
N GLU A 31 6.68 13.86 3.18
CA GLU A 31 6.42 12.85 4.22
C GLU A 31 4.95 12.80 4.69
N LEU A 32 4.07 13.62 4.08
CA LEU A 32 2.70 13.82 4.56
C LEU A 32 1.71 12.76 4.06
N SER A 33 2.10 11.89 3.13
CA SER A 33 1.25 10.77 2.71
C SER A 33 1.21 9.71 3.82
N THR A 34 0.03 9.53 4.43
CA THR A 34 -0.19 8.62 5.57
C THR A 34 0.05 7.15 5.25
N LEU A 35 0.10 6.80 3.97
CA LEU A 35 0.37 5.46 3.46
C LEU A 35 1.57 5.44 2.51
N ALA A 36 2.55 6.32 2.77
CA ALA A 36 3.88 6.23 2.17
C ALA A 36 4.55 4.90 2.53
N ALA A 37 5.17 4.28 1.55
CA ALA A 37 5.82 2.99 1.67
C ALA A 37 7.03 2.88 0.74
N HIS A 38 7.82 1.83 0.92
CA HIS A 38 8.80 1.40 -0.06
C HIS A 38 8.53 -0.06 -0.44
N VAL A 39 8.87 -0.41 -1.68
CA VAL A 39 8.80 -1.79 -2.16
C VAL A 39 9.89 -2.62 -1.50
N ASP A 40 9.52 -3.79 -0.97
CA ASP A 40 10.46 -4.79 -0.47
C ASP A 40 10.86 -5.72 -1.62
N PHE A 41 9.89 -6.39 -2.24
CA PHE A 41 10.08 -7.15 -3.47
C PHE A 41 8.77 -7.32 -4.28
N SER A 42 8.91 -7.74 -5.53
CA SER A 42 7.79 -8.07 -6.43
C SER A 42 7.88 -9.53 -6.87
N GLU A 43 6.78 -10.28 -6.79
CA GLU A 43 6.68 -11.69 -7.14
C GLU A 43 5.66 -11.91 -8.27
N PRO A 44 6.11 -12.20 -9.50
CA PRO A 44 5.21 -12.55 -10.61
C PRO A 44 4.59 -13.94 -10.42
N LEU A 45 3.25 -14.02 -10.48
CA LEU A 45 2.47 -15.24 -10.31
C LEU A 45 1.53 -15.48 -11.51
N GLY A 46 2.09 -15.62 -12.71
CA GLY A 46 1.32 -15.82 -13.94
C GLY A 46 0.69 -14.52 -14.44
N PRO A 47 -0.65 -14.37 -14.46
CA PRO A 47 -1.30 -13.15 -14.94
C PRO A 47 -1.26 -11.99 -13.93
N GLU A 48 -0.62 -12.15 -12.79
CA GLU A 48 -0.62 -11.18 -11.68
C GLU A 48 0.78 -11.04 -11.08
N THR A 49 0.97 -9.97 -10.32
CA THR A 49 2.17 -9.76 -9.51
C THR A 49 1.76 -9.43 -8.07
N LEU A 50 2.35 -10.12 -7.09
CA LEU A 50 2.28 -9.71 -5.69
C LEU A 50 3.39 -8.71 -5.40
N ILE A 51 3.01 -7.55 -4.89
CA ILE A 51 3.95 -6.49 -4.54
C ILE A 51 3.95 -6.38 -3.02
N HIS A 52 5.10 -6.65 -2.43
CA HIS A 52 5.33 -6.52 -1.00
C HIS A 52 5.89 -5.12 -0.72
N VAL A 53 5.24 -4.39 0.17
CA VAL A 53 5.67 -3.04 0.57
C VAL A 53 5.71 -2.92 2.09
N ILE A 54 6.55 -2.02 2.57
CA ILE A 54 6.65 -1.69 4.00
C ILE A 54 6.23 -0.24 4.18
N LEU A 55 5.17 -0.01 4.97
CA LEU A 55 4.72 1.34 5.30
C LEU A 55 5.80 2.06 6.12
N GLU A 56 6.22 3.25 5.69
CA GLU A 56 7.36 3.96 6.29
C GLU A 56 7.08 4.32 7.76
N ARG A 57 5.87 4.81 8.05
CA ARG A 57 5.51 5.32 9.38
C ARG A 57 5.36 4.22 10.44
N THR A 58 4.79 3.08 10.07
CA THR A 58 4.44 2.01 11.03
C THR A 58 5.30 0.77 10.88
N GLN A 59 6.21 0.74 9.89
CA GLN A 59 7.02 -0.44 9.54
C GLN A 59 6.16 -1.70 9.32
N THR A 60 4.93 -1.51 8.87
CA THR A 60 3.95 -2.58 8.70
C THR A 60 4.07 -3.15 7.28
N PRO A 61 4.26 -4.47 7.12
CA PRO A 61 4.24 -5.10 5.81
C PRO A 61 2.82 -5.12 5.26
N VAL A 62 2.70 -4.81 3.97
CA VAL A 62 1.44 -4.81 3.22
C VAL A 62 1.67 -5.54 1.89
N VAL A 63 0.71 -6.36 1.50
CA VAL A 63 0.74 -7.09 0.23
C VAL A 63 -0.33 -6.52 -0.68
N ILE A 64 0.06 -6.20 -1.92
CA ILE A 64 -0.83 -5.70 -2.96
C ILE A 64 -0.85 -6.72 -4.10
N ARG A 65 -2.03 -7.00 -4.64
CA ARG A 65 -2.20 -7.87 -5.81
C ARG A 65 -2.47 -7.01 -7.03
N ALA A 66 -1.53 -6.97 -7.96
CA ALA A 66 -1.63 -6.22 -9.21
C ALA A 66 -1.91 -7.15 -10.40
N GLU A 67 -2.75 -6.70 -11.32
CA GLU A 67 -2.98 -7.39 -12.60
C GLU A 67 -1.79 -7.17 -13.54
N GLY A 68 -1.41 -8.22 -14.25
CA GLY A 68 -0.30 -8.23 -15.19
C GLY A 68 1.08 -8.24 -14.51
N PHE A 69 2.09 -7.89 -15.31
CA PHE A 69 3.46 -7.78 -14.87
C PHE A 69 3.74 -6.38 -14.31
N ALA A 70 3.94 -6.29 -13.00
CA ALA A 70 4.22 -5.04 -12.30
C ALA A 70 5.50 -5.18 -11.46
N ALA A 71 6.66 -5.07 -12.11
CA ALA A 71 7.95 -5.20 -11.45
C ALA A 71 8.45 -3.85 -10.93
N TYR A 72 8.35 -3.66 -9.62
CA TYR A 72 9.02 -2.56 -8.94
C TYR A 72 10.36 -3.03 -8.38
N ALA A 73 11.36 -2.16 -8.43
CA ALA A 73 12.65 -2.45 -7.80
C ALA A 73 12.51 -2.39 -6.26
N PRO A 74 13.27 -3.23 -5.51
CA PRO A 74 13.40 -3.04 -4.07
C PRO A 74 13.83 -1.62 -3.72
N GLY A 75 13.20 -1.04 -2.71
CA GLY A 75 13.40 0.34 -2.26
C GLY A 75 12.65 1.41 -3.05
N THR A 76 11.92 1.08 -4.13
CA THR A 76 11.14 2.08 -4.88
C THR A 76 10.13 2.77 -3.95
N PRO A 77 10.12 4.12 -3.87
CA PRO A 77 9.20 4.86 -3.01
C PRO A 77 7.81 4.92 -3.65
N VAL A 78 6.80 4.55 -2.87
CA VAL A 78 5.43 4.35 -3.37
C VAL A 78 4.40 4.89 -2.38
N VAL A 79 3.18 5.09 -2.86
CA VAL A 79 2.01 5.41 -2.02
C VAL A 79 0.99 4.29 -2.19
N VAL A 80 0.57 3.71 -1.07
CA VAL A 80 -0.51 2.71 -1.03
C VAL A 80 -1.86 3.41 -1.01
N MET A 81 -2.74 3.02 -1.92
CA MET A 81 -4.07 3.61 -2.12
C MET A 81 -5.15 2.54 -1.90
N PRO A 82 -5.71 2.43 -0.69
CA PRO A 82 -6.79 1.51 -0.41
C PRO A 82 -8.11 2.00 -0.99
N GLU A 83 -8.90 1.08 -1.54
CA GLU A 83 -10.30 1.36 -1.91
C GLU A 83 -11.12 1.58 -0.63
N THR A 84 -11.47 2.84 -0.35
CA THR A 84 -12.06 3.25 0.94
C THR A 84 -13.37 2.55 1.27
N GLN A 85 -14.16 2.16 0.26
CA GLN A 85 -15.43 1.47 0.43
C GLN A 85 -15.27 -0.01 0.84
N LYS A 86 -14.06 -0.58 0.72
CA LYS A 86 -13.78 -1.98 1.02
C LYS A 86 -12.92 -2.16 2.28
N GLN A 87 -12.78 -1.10 3.07
CA GLN A 87 -12.09 -1.13 4.36
C GLN A 87 -12.99 -1.73 5.43
N ILE A 88 -12.45 -2.63 6.24
CA ILE A 88 -13.11 -3.17 7.43
C ILE A 88 -12.36 -2.66 8.65
N VAL A 89 -13.08 -2.16 9.66
CA VAL A 89 -12.49 -1.64 10.89
C VAL A 89 -12.86 -2.59 12.04
N PHE A 90 -11.84 -3.06 12.75
CA PHE A 90 -11.95 -3.88 13.95
C PHE A 90 -11.64 -3.04 15.20
#